data_AF-A0A5J4Z4P9-F1
#
_entry.id   AF-A0A5J4Z4P9-F1
#
_cell.length_a   1.000
_cell.length_b   1.000
_cell.length_c   1.000
_cell.angle_alpha   90.00
_cell.angle_beta   90.00
_cell.angle_gamma   90.00
#
_symmetry.space_group_name_H-M   'P 1'
#
loop_
_entity.id
_entity.type
_entity.pdbx_description
1 polymer ?
#
loop_
_entity_poly.entity_id
_entity_poly.type
_entity_poly.pdbx_seq_one_letter_code
_entity_poly.pdbx_strand_id
1 'polypeptide(L)'
;MCVACAMPPTTCTSAAHCRSSAQRVENDDVSMVTAASRPLAARSRQRCSGDDADDAVACSARKVRRREKWSRLATALAGALVFVLGMLAQSFLASHPVQLGGLAARIQLAVKTQGLSSLRRKIVIIESLGGSDKTLDGWRRDTWPLVHEIRRLGWDAQVVKFYDGREAELFASISSTADAYISRVDPGEWINFSLDRYLAFLQKLLDANIAGFPTPREMHEFGSKRTLLQLDKLPFSAGDTVLYTNAAQLRSEFPRSLLTGKRVLKRSGGAMGHGIWLVELAEQCFNDTTHDVVVDGSSMLRAREASRNRSLRVPLRDFLAMCESKYLAEPSDYMIDMRFLPRIAEGEVRIIFIGSRPVRVIHRIPCRNCFSAGLDSGATHKVYGAFDGPFQSVVRLVESHVREIQRVLKMDALPLLWTADFILDDASRVGMTLSEINSNCIGFAAHPDFARLLAREAVERIVDKRRAEASAGGRADLRGIVAVAPSGMSDL
;
A
#
# COMPACT_ATOMS: atom_id res chain seq x y z
N MET A 1 -13.18 -18.45 -57.17
CA MET A 1 -14.51 -17.95 -57.57
C MET A 1 -14.97 -16.99 -56.48
N CYS A 2 -15.17 -15.68 -56.67
CA CYS A 2 -14.94 -14.73 -57.79
C CYS A 2 -14.25 -13.49 -57.15
N VAL A 3 -13.25 -12.78 -57.71
CA VAL A 3 -13.14 -12.06 -59.00
C VAL A 3 -14.18 -10.95 -59.19
N ALA A 4 -13.83 -9.70 -58.83
CA ALA A 4 -13.89 -8.51 -59.72
C ALA A 4 -13.45 -7.18 -59.02
N CYS A 5 -12.33 -6.60 -59.48
CA CYS A 5 -11.98 -5.16 -59.67
C CYS A 5 -12.21 -4.10 -58.54
N ALA A 6 -11.27 -3.20 -58.14
CA ALA A 6 -10.29 -2.35 -58.85
C ALA A 6 -10.96 -1.23 -59.72
N MET A 7 -10.64 0.08 -59.70
CA MET A 7 -9.52 0.91 -59.16
C MET A 7 -9.97 2.40 -58.91
N PRO A 8 -9.12 3.32 -58.37
CA PRO A 8 -9.45 4.72 -57.98
C PRO A 8 -9.03 5.75 -59.08
N PRO A 9 -8.62 7.05 -58.87
CA PRO A 9 -8.66 8.00 -57.72
C PRO A 9 -9.10 9.46 -58.09
N THR A 10 -9.06 10.43 -57.15
CA THR A 10 -8.65 11.85 -57.40
C THR A 10 -8.31 12.64 -56.12
N THR A 11 -7.53 13.71 -56.27
CA THR A 11 -6.89 14.59 -55.26
C THR A 11 -7.41 16.04 -55.29
N CYS A 12 -7.33 16.77 -54.16
CA CYS A 12 -7.11 18.24 -54.03
C CYS A 12 -7.17 18.60 -52.51
N THR A 13 -6.15 19.09 -51.78
CA THR A 13 -5.33 20.35 -51.80
C THR A 13 -6.00 21.63 -51.28
N SER A 14 -5.30 22.25 -50.31
CA SER A 14 -5.42 23.64 -49.79
C SER A 14 -6.67 24.04 -48.98
N ALA A 15 -6.74 25.16 -48.24
CA ALA A 15 -5.77 25.79 -47.31
C ALA A 15 -6.48 26.92 -46.51
N ALA A 16 -5.82 27.42 -45.46
CA ALA A 16 -5.99 28.75 -44.84
C ALA A 16 -7.24 29.08 -43.96
N HIS A 17 -6.94 29.41 -42.70
CA HIS A 17 -7.36 30.61 -41.95
C HIS A 17 -8.82 31.11 -42.02
N CYS A 18 -9.46 31.22 -40.84
CA CYS A 18 -10.14 32.45 -40.47
C CYS A 18 -10.15 32.68 -38.95
N ARG A 19 -10.01 33.95 -38.51
CA ARG A 19 -10.19 34.41 -37.12
C ARG A 19 -11.52 35.16 -37.01
N SER A 20 -12.22 35.01 -35.90
CA SER A 20 -13.23 35.98 -35.40
C SER A 20 -13.42 35.73 -33.90
N SER A 21 -12.87 36.56 -33.01
CA SER A 21 -13.37 37.87 -32.58
C SER A 21 -14.65 37.77 -31.73
N ALA A 22 -14.49 37.93 -30.41
CA ALA A 22 -15.59 37.99 -29.45
C ALA A 22 -16.15 39.41 -29.35
N GLN A 23 -17.48 39.56 -29.24
CA GLN A 23 -18.11 40.77 -28.72
C GLN A 23 -19.48 40.48 -28.10
N ARG A 24 -19.90 41.37 -27.19
CA ARG A 24 -21.08 41.24 -26.30
C ARG A 24 -22.39 41.65 -26.97
N VAL A 25 -23.49 41.07 -26.49
CA VAL A 25 -24.85 41.65 -26.30
C VAL A 25 -25.41 40.89 -25.08
N GLU A 26 -25.56 41.43 -23.85
CA GLU A 26 -26.48 42.44 -23.29
C GLU A 26 -27.99 42.11 -23.30
N ASN A 27 -28.58 42.02 -22.08
CA ASN A 27 -29.96 42.33 -21.68
C ASN A 27 -31.11 41.45 -22.27
N ASP A 28 -32.29 41.27 -21.64
CA ASP A 28 -32.77 41.49 -20.26
C ASP A 28 -34.05 40.62 -20.04
N ASP A 29 -34.82 40.91 -18.98
CA ASP A 29 -36.18 40.44 -18.63
C ASP A 29 -36.32 39.07 -17.92
N VAL A 30 -36.84 38.90 -16.69
CA VAL A 30 -37.86 39.55 -15.82
C VAL A 30 -39.18 38.76 -15.75
N SER A 31 -39.59 38.53 -14.48
CA SER A 31 -40.95 38.24 -13.93
C SER A 31 -41.23 36.78 -13.50
N MET A 32 -41.98 36.49 -12.41
CA MET A 32 -42.49 37.27 -11.26
C MET A 32 -43.00 36.33 -10.12
N VAL A 33 -43.63 36.91 -9.06
CA VAL A 33 -44.57 36.27 -8.08
C VAL A 33 -43.93 35.40 -6.96
N THR A 34 -44.20 35.48 -5.63
CA THR A 34 -44.87 36.37 -4.62
C THR A 34 -44.46 35.83 -3.21
N ALA A 35 -44.60 36.46 -2.02
CA ALA A 35 -44.83 37.83 -1.52
C ALA A 35 -44.66 37.85 0.03
N ALA A 36 -44.74 39.06 0.66
CA ALA A 36 -45.07 39.39 2.07
C ALA A 36 -44.56 38.51 3.25
N SER A 37 -43.95 39.06 4.32
CA SER A 37 -44.46 40.21 5.11
C SER A 37 -43.36 40.99 5.87
N ARG A 38 -43.72 42.08 6.58
CA ARG A 38 -42.86 43.22 6.97
C ARG A 38 -42.52 43.28 8.50
N PRO A 39 -41.67 44.24 8.99
CA PRO A 39 -40.72 44.00 10.10
C PRO A 39 -41.05 44.76 11.40
N LEU A 40 -40.16 44.68 12.41
CA LEU A 40 -40.06 45.73 13.45
C LEU A 40 -38.65 45.88 14.09
N ALA A 41 -38.16 47.13 14.05
CA ALA A 41 -37.23 47.85 14.94
C ALA A 41 -36.01 47.16 15.60
N ALA A 42 -34.84 47.79 15.40
CA ALA A 42 -33.61 47.53 16.14
C ALA A 42 -33.59 48.18 17.55
N ARG A 43 -32.88 47.55 18.49
CA ARG A 43 -32.16 48.24 19.57
C ARG A 43 -30.77 47.64 19.79
N SER A 44 -29.78 48.48 19.53
CA SER A 44 -28.38 48.46 19.99
C SER A 44 -27.94 47.35 20.96
N ARG A 45 -26.89 46.61 20.60
CA ARG A 45 -25.87 46.14 21.54
C ARG A 45 -24.47 46.46 21.04
N GLN A 46 -23.61 46.84 21.98
CA GLN A 46 -22.23 47.27 21.74
C GLN A 46 -21.34 46.18 21.15
N ARG A 47 -20.25 46.64 20.53
CA ARG A 47 -19.03 45.84 20.36
C ARG A 47 -18.42 45.53 21.73
N CYS A 48 -18.17 44.26 21.99
CA CYS A 48 -16.93 43.78 22.59
C CYS A 48 -16.34 42.83 21.53
N SER A 49 -15.21 43.09 20.87
CA SER A 49 -13.83 42.94 21.37
C SER A 49 -13.62 41.60 22.06
N GLY A 50 -12.79 40.75 21.46
CA GLY A 50 -12.71 39.32 21.76
C GLY A 50 -11.95 38.96 23.03
N ASP A 51 -12.19 37.72 23.49
CA ASP A 51 -11.34 36.84 24.30
C ASP A 51 -12.01 35.45 24.50
N ASP A 52 -13.33 35.32 24.23
CA ASP A 52 -14.15 34.12 24.50
C ASP A 52 -13.74 32.81 23.77
N ALA A 53 -12.96 32.88 22.69
CA ALA A 53 -12.60 31.69 21.90
C ALA A 53 -11.60 30.79 22.63
N ASP A 54 -10.58 31.38 23.26
CA ASP A 54 -9.56 30.64 24.01
C ASP A 54 -10.11 30.09 25.33
N ASP A 55 -11.08 30.77 25.95
CA ASP A 55 -11.71 30.30 27.18
C ASP A 55 -12.62 29.08 26.96
N ALA A 56 -13.27 28.98 25.79
CA ALA A 56 -14.00 27.77 25.38
C ALA A 56 -13.06 26.55 25.21
N VAL A 57 -11.89 26.76 24.60
CA VAL A 57 -10.84 25.73 24.46
C VAL A 57 -10.25 25.37 25.83
N ALA A 58 -9.96 26.35 26.68
CA ALA A 58 -9.46 26.15 28.03
C ALA A 58 -10.47 25.46 28.96
N CYS A 59 -11.78 25.68 28.77
CA CYS A 59 -12.85 24.97 29.48
C CYS A 59 -12.94 23.51 29.03
N SER A 60 -12.81 23.23 27.74
CA SER A 60 -12.74 21.86 27.19
C SER A 60 -11.50 21.13 27.72
N ALA A 61 -10.32 21.76 27.67
CA ALA A 61 -9.07 21.21 28.21
C ALA A 61 -9.15 20.95 29.73
N ARG A 62 -9.81 21.84 30.49
CA ARG A 62 -10.09 21.63 31.93
C ARG A 62 -11.00 20.43 32.17
N LYS A 63 -12.03 20.20 31.34
CA LYS A 63 -12.91 19.01 31.42
C LYS A 63 -12.16 17.71 31.09
N VAL A 64 -11.30 17.72 30.06
CA VAL A 64 -10.44 16.57 29.69
C VAL A 64 -9.46 16.24 30.83
N ARG A 65 -8.68 17.21 31.33
CA ARG A 65 -7.77 17.02 32.47
C ARG A 65 -8.49 16.54 33.73
N ARG A 66 -9.74 16.96 33.97
CA ARG A 66 -10.54 16.48 35.10
C ARG A 66 -10.95 15.02 34.91
N ARG A 67 -11.36 14.60 33.69
CA ARG A 67 -11.61 13.19 33.34
C ARG A 67 -10.35 12.32 33.48
N GLU A 68 -9.19 12.80 33.03
CA GLU A 68 -7.91 12.11 33.22
C GLU A 68 -7.56 11.97 34.70
N LYS A 69 -7.79 13.00 35.52
CA LYS A 69 -7.55 12.96 36.97
C LYS A 69 -8.45 11.95 37.69
N TRP A 70 -9.73 11.87 37.32
CA TRP A 70 -10.66 10.84 37.82
C TRP A 70 -10.30 9.44 37.34
N SER A 71 -9.89 9.28 36.07
CA SER A 71 -9.38 8.02 35.53
C SER A 71 -8.15 7.54 36.30
N ARG A 72 -7.16 8.41 36.51
CA ARG A 72 -5.98 8.13 37.33
C ARG A 72 -6.34 7.77 38.79
N LEU A 73 -7.33 8.43 39.40
CA LEU A 73 -7.80 8.08 40.74
C LEU A 73 -8.46 6.70 40.78
N ALA A 74 -9.28 6.37 39.77
CA ALA A 74 -9.93 5.07 39.66
C ALA A 74 -8.89 3.95 39.44
N THR A 75 -7.89 4.17 38.60
CA THR A 75 -6.75 3.25 38.42
C THR A 75 -5.94 3.10 39.71
N ALA A 76 -5.69 4.18 40.46
CA ALA A 76 -4.99 4.12 41.74
C ALA A 76 -5.78 3.36 42.81
N LEU A 77 -7.10 3.55 42.89
CA LEU A 77 -7.98 2.82 43.81
C LEU A 77 -8.10 1.33 43.42
N ALA A 78 -8.17 1.02 42.13
CA ALA A 78 -8.12 -0.35 41.64
C ALA A 78 -6.75 -1.01 41.96
N GLY A 79 -5.65 -0.29 41.79
CA GLY A 79 -4.31 -0.72 42.18
C GLY A 79 -4.19 -0.97 43.69
N ALA A 80 -4.74 -0.09 44.53
CA ALA A 80 -4.78 -0.27 45.98
C ALA A 80 -5.62 -1.49 46.41
N LEU A 81 -6.75 -1.74 45.74
CA LEU A 81 -7.57 -2.94 45.97
C LEU A 81 -6.83 -4.22 45.58
N VAL A 82 -6.13 -4.20 44.44
CA VAL A 82 -5.26 -5.31 44.00
C VAL A 82 -4.07 -5.51 44.95
N PHE A 83 -3.50 -4.44 45.52
CA PHE A 83 -2.44 -4.51 46.52
C PHE A 83 -2.91 -5.17 47.82
N VAL A 84 -4.07 -4.77 48.36
CA VAL A 84 -4.64 -5.39 49.58
C VAL A 84 -5.00 -6.87 49.33
N LEU A 85 -5.61 -7.18 48.20
CA LEU A 85 -5.87 -8.57 47.79
C LEU A 85 -4.57 -9.37 47.57
N GLY A 86 -3.50 -8.72 47.08
CA GLY A 86 -2.18 -9.29 46.91
C GLY A 86 -1.48 -9.63 48.23
N MET A 87 -1.56 -8.74 49.24
CA MET A 87 -1.03 -9.03 50.58
C MET A 87 -1.81 -10.16 51.28
N LEU A 88 -3.14 -10.17 51.17
CA LEU A 88 -3.97 -11.27 51.66
C LEU A 88 -3.63 -12.59 50.95
N ALA A 89 -3.36 -12.56 49.64
CA ALA A 89 -2.91 -13.72 48.89
C ALA A 89 -1.49 -14.16 49.31
N GLN A 90 -0.55 -13.26 49.59
CA GLN A 90 0.80 -13.60 50.05
C GLN A 90 0.79 -14.35 51.39
N SER A 91 -0.02 -13.90 52.35
CA SER A 91 -0.22 -14.62 53.62
C SER A 91 -0.84 -16.01 53.43
N PHE A 92 -1.69 -16.19 52.41
CA PHE A 92 -2.27 -17.49 52.05
C PHE A 92 -1.30 -18.40 51.28
N LEU A 93 -0.42 -17.81 50.46
CA LEU A 93 0.59 -18.52 49.66
C LEU A 93 1.69 -19.13 50.53
N ALA A 94 2.02 -18.51 51.66
CA ALA A 94 2.99 -19.05 52.62
C ALA A 94 2.54 -20.35 53.31
N SER A 95 1.25 -20.72 53.23
CA SER A 95 0.69 -21.87 53.94
C SER A 95 0.19 -23.02 53.06
N HIS A 96 -0.01 -22.83 51.74
CA HIS A 96 -0.63 -23.85 50.87
C HIS A 96 -0.03 -23.92 49.44
N PRO A 97 1.11 -24.60 49.22
CA PRO A 97 1.82 -24.58 47.93
C PRO A 97 1.16 -25.36 46.79
N VAL A 98 0.14 -26.20 47.05
CA VAL A 98 -0.40 -27.19 46.09
C VAL A 98 -1.47 -26.62 45.12
N GLN A 99 -2.05 -25.44 45.38
CA GLN A 99 -3.13 -24.86 44.55
C GLN A 99 -2.68 -23.91 43.42
N LEU A 100 -1.36 -23.70 43.25
CA LEU A 100 -0.81 -22.57 42.48
C LEU A 100 -0.97 -22.67 40.95
N GLY A 101 -0.97 -23.87 40.36
CA GLY A 101 -1.12 -24.04 38.91
C GLY A 101 -2.46 -23.51 38.38
N GLY A 102 -3.53 -23.73 39.13
CA GLY A 102 -4.88 -23.25 38.78
C GLY A 102 -5.02 -21.73 38.90
N LEU A 103 -4.42 -21.10 39.90
CA LEU A 103 -4.52 -19.65 40.10
C LEU A 103 -3.72 -18.88 39.05
N ALA A 104 -2.49 -19.32 38.74
CA ALA A 104 -1.69 -18.71 37.67
C ALA A 104 -2.38 -18.84 36.28
N ALA A 105 -2.97 -20.00 35.98
CA ALA A 105 -3.76 -20.21 34.78
C ALA A 105 -5.02 -19.32 34.73
N ARG A 106 -5.72 -19.16 35.86
CA ARG A 106 -6.91 -18.29 35.97
C ARG A 106 -6.56 -16.80 35.86
N ILE A 107 -5.41 -16.36 36.39
CA ILE A 107 -4.91 -14.99 36.22
C ILE A 107 -4.51 -14.75 34.76
N GLN A 108 -3.75 -15.67 34.13
CA GLN A 108 -3.45 -15.57 32.69
C GLN A 108 -4.71 -15.56 31.82
N LEU A 109 -5.72 -16.36 32.17
CA LEU A 109 -7.00 -16.37 31.47
C LEU A 109 -7.77 -15.06 31.68
N ALA A 110 -7.82 -14.53 32.89
CA ALA A 110 -8.46 -13.25 33.22
C ALA A 110 -7.78 -12.06 32.52
N VAL A 111 -6.45 -12.02 32.48
CA VAL A 111 -5.70 -10.99 31.73
C VAL A 111 -5.94 -11.13 30.22
N LYS A 112 -5.98 -12.37 29.69
CA LYS A 112 -6.34 -12.64 28.29
C LYS A 112 -7.78 -12.20 27.96
N THR A 113 -8.74 -12.34 28.87
CA THR A 113 -10.13 -11.91 28.64
C THR A 113 -10.33 -10.40 28.84
N GLN A 114 -9.66 -9.77 29.81
CA GLN A 114 -9.70 -8.32 30.01
C GLN A 114 -9.10 -7.53 28.85
N GLY A 115 -8.02 -8.03 28.23
CA GLY A 115 -7.48 -7.43 27.01
C GLY A 115 -8.51 -7.39 25.87
N LEU A 116 -9.31 -8.45 25.73
CA LEU A 116 -10.30 -8.63 24.65
C LEU A 116 -11.61 -7.87 24.89
N SER A 117 -12.01 -7.59 26.13
CA SER A 117 -13.20 -6.78 26.44
C SER A 117 -13.03 -5.30 26.09
N SER A 118 -11.80 -4.86 25.77
CA SER A 118 -11.51 -3.49 25.33
C SER A 118 -11.57 -3.29 23.80
N LEU A 119 -11.73 -4.36 23.02
CA LEU A 119 -11.89 -4.27 21.56
C LEU A 119 -13.25 -3.69 21.22
N ARG A 120 -13.28 -2.71 20.32
CA ARG A 120 -14.51 -2.14 19.76
C ARG A 120 -15.20 -3.10 18.79
N ARG A 121 -14.46 -4.11 18.33
CA ARG A 121 -14.80 -5.11 17.31
C ARG A 121 -15.24 -4.48 16.00
N LYS A 122 -14.54 -3.44 15.54
CA LYS A 122 -14.89 -2.72 14.30
C LYS A 122 -13.69 -2.51 13.39
N ILE A 123 -13.85 -2.86 12.12
CA ILE A 123 -12.87 -2.63 11.05
C ILE A 123 -13.45 -1.60 10.07
N VAL A 124 -12.65 -0.58 9.70
CA VAL A 124 -13.04 0.40 8.69
C VAL A 124 -12.35 0.10 7.35
N ILE A 125 -13.14 -0.15 6.31
CA ILE A 125 -12.61 -0.29 4.95
C ILE A 125 -12.52 1.11 4.32
N ILE A 126 -11.32 1.50 3.88
CA ILE A 126 -11.04 2.81 3.31
C ILE A 126 -10.98 2.67 1.79
N GLU A 127 -11.97 3.22 1.10
CA GLU A 127 -12.12 3.22 -0.35
C GLU A 127 -11.84 4.63 -0.93
N SER A 128 -11.54 4.71 -2.22
CA SER A 128 -11.33 5.97 -2.93
C SER A 128 -12.61 6.54 -3.54
N LEU A 129 -12.64 7.85 -3.78
CA LEU A 129 -13.65 8.48 -4.63
C LEU A 129 -13.23 8.33 -6.11
N GLY A 130 -13.85 7.38 -6.82
CA GLY A 130 -13.47 7.03 -8.19
C GLY A 130 -12.27 6.09 -8.28
N GLY A 131 -11.82 5.86 -9.51
CA GLY A 131 -10.82 4.86 -9.92
C GLY A 131 -11.37 3.95 -11.02
N SER A 132 -10.49 3.43 -11.89
CA SER A 132 -10.87 2.49 -12.97
C SER A 132 -11.36 1.12 -12.43
N ASP A 133 -11.08 0.86 -11.16
CA ASP A 133 -11.38 -0.37 -10.42
C ASP A 133 -12.80 -0.43 -9.82
N LYS A 134 -13.57 0.67 -9.91
CA LYS A 134 -14.90 0.80 -9.28
C LYS A 134 -16.05 0.38 -10.22
N THR A 135 -17.12 -0.14 -9.64
CA THR A 135 -18.42 -0.32 -10.30
C THR A 135 -19.24 0.97 -10.27
N LEU A 136 -20.39 0.99 -10.96
CA LEU A 136 -21.28 2.17 -11.09
C LEU A 136 -21.82 2.70 -9.75
N ASP A 137 -21.84 1.86 -8.72
CA ASP A 137 -22.17 2.20 -7.33
C ASP A 137 -21.00 2.88 -6.57
N GLY A 138 -19.84 3.04 -7.23
CA GLY A 138 -18.64 3.66 -6.71
C GLY A 138 -17.75 2.74 -5.85
N TRP A 139 -18.07 1.45 -5.69
CA TRP A 139 -17.29 0.52 -4.87
C TRP A 139 -16.43 -0.42 -5.71
N ARG A 140 -15.48 -1.14 -5.11
CA ARG A 140 -14.88 -2.28 -5.79
C ARG A 140 -15.84 -3.47 -5.68
N ARG A 141 -15.82 -4.36 -6.68
CA ARG A 141 -16.58 -5.62 -6.66
C ARG A 141 -16.26 -6.52 -5.46
N ASP A 142 -15.12 -6.30 -4.80
CA ASP A 142 -14.66 -7.06 -3.63
C ASP A 142 -14.85 -6.36 -2.27
N THR A 143 -15.33 -5.10 -2.23
CA THR A 143 -15.57 -4.35 -0.98
C THR A 143 -16.66 -5.01 -0.13
N TRP A 144 -17.86 -5.18 -0.67
CA TRP A 144 -19.03 -5.70 0.08
C TRP A 144 -18.90 -7.18 0.49
N PRO A 145 -18.36 -8.09 -0.34
CA PRO A 145 -18.02 -9.45 0.11
C PRO A 145 -17.14 -9.47 1.36
N LEU A 146 -16.14 -8.58 1.45
CA LEU A 146 -15.27 -8.46 2.62
C LEU A 146 -16.02 -7.92 3.85
N VAL A 147 -16.88 -6.90 3.68
CA VAL A 147 -17.76 -6.39 4.75
C VAL A 147 -18.63 -7.51 5.33
N HIS A 148 -19.24 -8.33 4.48
CA HIS A 148 -20.12 -9.42 4.90
C HIS A 148 -19.36 -10.50 5.68
N GLU A 149 -18.15 -10.87 5.25
CA GLU A 149 -17.34 -11.87 5.94
C GLU A 149 -16.78 -11.37 7.28
N ILE A 150 -16.43 -10.08 7.41
CA ILE A 150 -16.09 -9.47 8.71
C ILE A 150 -17.30 -9.53 9.67
N ARG A 151 -18.50 -9.17 9.19
CA ARG A 151 -19.74 -9.26 9.97
C ARG A 151 -20.08 -10.69 10.39
N ARG A 152 -19.84 -11.67 9.52
CA ARG A 152 -20.04 -13.10 9.82
C ARG A 152 -19.11 -13.63 10.92
N LEU A 153 -17.99 -12.95 11.19
CA LEU A 153 -17.08 -13.24 12.31
C LEU A 153 -17.45 -12.51 13.62
N GLY A 154 -18.58 -11.77 13.66
CA GLY A 154 -19.02 -11.03 14.83
C GLY A 154 -18.25 -9.72 15.07
N TRP A 155 -17.85 -9.06 13.98
CA TRP A 155 -17.21 -7.73 13.96
C TRP A 155 -18.04 -6.76 13.12
N ASP A 156 -18.17 -5.51 13.53
CA ASP A 156 -18.70 -4.47 12.66
C ASP A 156 -17.70 -4.12 11.54
N ALA A 157 -18.26 -3.74 10.40
CA ALA A 157 -17.51 -3.31 9.23
C ALA A 157 -18.21 -2.11 8.60
N GLN A 158 -17.50 -0.99 8.52
CA GLN A 158 -17.95 0.25 7.87
C GLN A 158 -17.05 0.55 6.69
N VAL A 159 -17.62 0.98 5.56
CA VAL A 159 -16.86 1.51 4.43
C VAL A 159 -16.87 3.04 4.49
N VAL A 160 -15.73 3.69 4.25
CA VAL A 160 -15.59 5.14 4.16
C VAL A 160 -14.90 5.54 2.86
N LYS A 161 -15.18 6.74 2.35
CA LYS A 161 -14.49 7.33 1.21
C LYS A 161 -13.39 8.28 1.66
N PHE A 162 -12.15 8.01 1.26
CA PHE A 162 -11.04 8.94 1.37
C PHE A 162 -11.00 9.87 0.14
N TYR A 163 -10.85 11.16 0.41
CA TYR A 163 -10.49 12.19 -0.56
C TYR A 163 -9.86 13.38 0.16
N ASP A 164 -9.05 14.15 -0.55
CA ASP A 164 -8.31 15.30 -0.02
C ASP A 164 -9.22 16.31 0.70
N GLY A 165 -8.84 16.71 1.91
CA GLY A 165 -9.57 17.64 2.78
C GLY A 165 -10.41 16.98 3.88
N ARG A 166 -10.65 15.66 3.83
CA ARG A 166 -11.41 14.93 4.87
C ARG A 166 -10.53 14.27 5.95
N GLU A 167 -9.20 14.38 5.87
CA GLU A 167 -8.28 13.56 6.67
C GLU A 167 -8.50 13.70 8.19
N ALA A 168 -8.77 14.92 8.68
CA ALA A 168 -9.00 15.18 10.10
C ALA A 168 -10.32 14.57 10.62
N GLU A 169 -11.39 14.64 9.81
CA GLU A 169 -12.70 14.08 10.16
C GLU A 169 -12.68 12.54 10.14
N LEU A 170 -12.11 11.96 9.08
CA LEU A 170 -11.94 10.51 8.98
C LEU A 170 -11.04 9.99 10.11
N PHE A 171 -9.96 10.70 10.44
CA PHE A 171 -9.10 10.35 11.57
C PHE A 171 -9.88 10.33 12.89
N ALA A 172 -10.67 11.37 13.19
CA ALA A 172 -11.46 11.44 14.40
C ALA A 172 -12.54 10.34 14.47
N SER A 173 -13.21 10.05 13.35
CA SER A 173 -14.24 9.01 13.26
C SER A 173 -13.68 7.59 13.42
N ILE A 174 -12.56 7.28 12.76
CA ILE A 174 -11.94 5.95 12.78
C ILE A 174 -11.25 5.71 14.14
N SER A 175 -10.42 6.64 14.62
CA SER A 175 -9.65 6.45 15.87
C SER A 175 -10.52 6.30 17.12
N SER A 176 -11.73 6.89 17.11
CA SER A 176 -12.69 6.78 18.21
C SER A 176 -13.57 5.52 18.14
N THR A 177 -13.82 4.95 16.95
CA THR A 177 -14.81 3.86 16.77
C THR A 177 -14.25 2.51 16.30
N ALA A 178 -13.06 2.46 15.69
CA ALA A 178 -12.49 1.24 15.11
C ALA A 178 -11.33 0.65 15.95
N ASP A 179 -10.98 -0.60 15.71
CA ASP A 179 -9.69 -1.19 16.15
C ASP A 179 -8.70 -1.30 14.99
N ALA A 180 -9.19 -1.31 13.74
CA ALA A 180 -8.39 -1.47 12.54
C ALA A 180 -8.96 -0.77 11.31
N TYR A 181 -8.12 -0.58 10.28
CA TYR A 181 -8.53 -0.26 8.93
C TYR A 181 -8.03 -1.28 7.91
N ILE A 182 -8.76 -1.42 6.80
CA ILE A 182 -8.30 -2.11 5.59
C ILE A 182 -8.32 -1.09 4.44
N SER A 183 -7.17 -0.80 3.85
CA SER A 183 -7.07 0.08 2.69
C SER A 183 -7.45 -0.67 1.41
N ARG A 184 -8.37 -0.07 0.65
CA ARG A 184 -8.81 -0.42 -0.71
C ARG A 184 -8.71 0.81 -1.62
N VAL A 185 -7.71 1.63 -1.34
CA VAL A 185 -7.27 2.79 -2.14
C VAL A 185 -6.18 2.31 -3.09
N ASP A 186 -6.36 2.57 -4.39
CA ASP A 186 -5.33 2.31 -5.41
C ASP A 186 -4.51 3.58 -5.66
N PRO A 187 -3.20 3.61 -5.37
CA PRO A 187 -2.38 4.80 -5.56
C PRO A 187 -2.30 5.26 -7.03
N GLY A 188 -2.82 6.46 -7.30
CA GLY A 188 -2.68 7.13 -8.61
C GLY A 188 -3.87 6.99 -9.57
N GLU A 189 -4.94 6.29 -9.19
CA GLU A 189 -6.10 6.03 -10.06
C GLU A 189 -7.18 7.13 -10.07
N TRP A 190 -7.02 8.24 -9.33
CA TRP A 190 -7.99 9.34 -9.37
C TRP A 190 -7.37 10.75 -9.28
N ILE A 191 -8.15 11.73 -9.76
CA ILE A 191 -7.77 13.14 -9.91
C ILE A 191 -7.45 13.77 -8.55
N ASN A 192 -6.34 14.52 -8.49
CA ASN A 192 -5.81 15.19 -7.30
C ASN A 192 -5.37 14.26 -6.14
N PHE A 193 -5.18 12.97 -6.37
CA PHE A 193 -4.64 12.07 -5.34
C PHE A 193 -3.19 12.44 -4.97
N SER A 194 -2.94 12.64 -3.67
CA SER A 194 -1.58 12.73 -3.12
C SER A 194 -1.26 11.48 -2.28
N LEU A 195 -0.28 10.70 -2.75
CA LEU A 195 0.20 9.51 -2.03
C LEU A 195 0.75 9.89 -0.65
N ASP A 196 1.55 10.94 -0.55
CA ASP A 196 2.16 11.36 0.71
C ASP A 196 1.12 11.78 1.75
N ARG A 197 0.07 12.51 1.34
CA ARG A 197 -1.07 12.84 2.23
C ARG A 197 -1.78 11.58 2.71
N TYR A 198 -1.99 10.62 1.82
CA TYR A 198 -2.65 9.36 2.17
C TYR A 198 -1.81 8.52 3.14
N LEU A 199 -0.51 8.35 2.87
CA LEU A 199 0.43 7.64 3.75
C LEU A 199 0.54 8.34 5.12
N ALA A 200 0.60 9.67 5.16
CA ALA A 200 0.62 10.43 6.41
C ALA A 200 -0.70 10.30 7.21
N PHE A 201 -1.85 10.24 6.54
CA PHE A 201 -3.14 9.95 7.17
C PHE A 201 -3.19 8.52 7.75
N LEU A 202 -2.72 7.53 6.99
CA LEU A 202 -2.63 6.15 7.46
C LEU A 202 -1.63 5.99 8.63
N GLN A 203 -0.54 6.75 8.64
CA GLN A 203 0.42 6.78 9.76
C GLN A 203 -0.22 7.34 11.04
N LYS A 204 -0.96 8.45 10.96
CA LYS A 204 -1.70 8.99 12.11
C LYS A 204 -2.66 7.97 12.73
N LEU A 205 -3.30 7.13 11.91
CA LEU A 205 -4.14 6.03 12.42
C LEU A 205 -3.31 4.98 13.19
N LEU A 206 -2.12 4.61 12.71
CA LEU A 206 -1.22 3.71 13.43
C LEU A 206 -0.76 4.32 14.77
N ASP A 207 -0.43 5.61 14.78
CA ASP A 207 0.00 6.34 15.98
C ASP A 207 -1.13 6.40 17.04
N ALA A 208 -2.39 6.37 16.59
CA ALA A 208 -3.59 6.23 17.43
C ALA A 208 -3.91 4.75 17.82
N ASN A 209 -2.96 3.85 17.64
CA ASN A 209 -3.01 2.39 17.84
C ASN A 209 -4.05 1.62 17.00
N ILE A 210 -4.55 2.19 15.90
CA ILE A 210 -5.42 1.48 14.95
C ILE A 210 -4.53 0.52 14.12
N ALA A 211 -4.89 -0.76 14.03
CA ALA A 211 -4.16 -1.70 13.18
C ALA A 211 -4.39 -1.39 11.68
N GLY A 212 -3.33 -1.35 10.89
CA GLY A 212 -3.41 -1.01 9.46
C GLY A 212 -3.17 -2.20 8.55
N PHE A 213 -3.98 -2.32 7.49
CA PHE A 213 -3.85 -3.37 6.49
C PHE A 213 -4.07 -2.85 5.06
N PRO A 214 -3.01 -2.65 4.25
CA PRO A 214 -1.61 -2.53 4.65
C PRO A 214 -1.31 -1.30 5.53
N THR A 215 -0.18 -1.33 6.23
CA THR A 215 0.45 -0.14 6.86
C THR A 215 1.06 0.81 5.80
N PRO A 216 1.37 2.10 6.12
CA PRO A 216 2.03 3.00 5.15
C PRO A 216 3.36 2.44 4.65
N ARG A 217 4.09 1.75 5.54
CA ARG A 217 5.36 1.11 5.21
C ARG A 217 5.18 -0.14 4.34
N GLU A 218 4.17 -0.96 4.62
CA GLU A 218 3.78 -2.07 3.75
C GLU A 218 3.36 -1.59 2.36
N MET A 219 2.65 -0.45 2.25
CA MET A 219 2.31 0.17 0.97
C MET A 219 3.54 0.69 0.21
N HIS A 220 4.47 1.33 0.93
CA HIS A 220 5.69 1.89 0.37
C HIS A 220 6.65 0.81 -0.12
N GLU A 221 7.08 -0.12 0.74
CA GLU A 221 8.07 -1.13 0.35
C GLU A 221 7.50 -2.04 -0.76
N PHE A 222 6.28 -2.57 -0.62
CA PHE A 222 5.72 -3.44 -1.66
C PHE A 222 5.27 -2.67 -2.91
N GLY A 223 5.01 -1.36 -2.85
CA GLY A 223 4.80 -0.54 -4.05
C GLY A 223 6.11 -0.15 -4.75
N SER A 224 7.24 -0.21 -4.04
CA SER A 224 8.54 0.28 -4.50
C SER A 224 9.27 -0.75 -5.34
N LYS A 225 9.59 -0.38 -6.58
CA LYS A 225 10.41 -1.23 -7.46
C LYS A 225 11.82 -1.47 -6.88
N ARG A 226 12.30 -0.61 -5.95
CA ARG A 226 13.61 -0.77 -5.25
C ARG A 226 13.70 -2.05 -4.44
N THR A 227 12.57 -2.63 -4.06
CA THR A 227 12.54 -3.90 -3.35
C THR A 227 13.13 -5.06 -4.15
N LEU A 228 13.15 -4.98 -5.49
CA LEU A 228 13.87 -5.95 -6.32
C LEU A 228 15.40 -5.93 -6.09
N LEU A 229 15.98 -4.79 -5.69
CA LEU A 229 17.38 -4.70 -5.28
C LEU A 229 17.60 -5.11 -3.82
N GLN A 230 16.66 -4.81 -2.91
CA GLN A 230 16.74 -5.28 -1.52
C GLN A 230 16.75 -6.81 -1.47
N LEU A 231 15.97 -7.47 -2.34
CA LEU A 231 15.82 -8.92 -2.43
C LEU A 231 16.85 -9.61 -3.34
N ASP A 232 17.94 -8.93 -3.73
CA ASP A 232 18.89 -9.44 -4.75
C ASP A 232 19.59 -10.76 -4.37
N LYS A 233 19.75 -11.06 -3.07
CA LYS A 233 20.36 -12.31 -2.58
C LYS A 233 19.42 -13.51 -2.55
N LEU A 234 18.12 -13.32 -2.80
CA LEU A 234 17.17 -14.43 -2.82
C LEU A 234 17.33 -15.30 -4.08
N PRO A 235 17.10 -16.62 -4.01
CA PRO A 235 17.40 -17.56 -5.10
C PRO A 235 16.55 -17.36 -6.37
N PHE A 236 15.51 -16.52 -6.30
CA PHE A 236 14.61 -16.14 -7.37
C PHE A 236 14.75 -14.67 -7.81
N SER A 237 15.79 -13.96 -7.36
CA SER A 237 16.07 -12.60 -7.83
C SER A 237 16.58 -12.60 -9.28
N ALA A 238 16.67 -11.42 -9.89
CA ALA A 238 17.26 -11.28 -11.23
C ALA A 238 18.80 -11.38 -11.23
N GLY A 239 19.45 -11.13 -10.09
CA GLY A 239 20.91 -10.94 -9.93
C GLY A 239 21.50 -9.69 -10.61
N ASP A 240 20.82 -9.20 -11.66
CA ASP A 240 21.23 -8.11 -12.56
C ASP A 240 20.14 -7.03 -12.56
N THR A 241 20.17 -6.22 -11.50
CA THR A 241 19.29 -5.06 -11.30
C THR A 241 20.14 -3.87 -10.83
N VAL A 242 20.07 -2.73 -11.52
CA VAL A 242 20.79 -1.50 -11.19
C VAL A 242 19.80 -0.40 -10.80
N LEU A 243 20.17 0.46 -9.85
CA LEU A 243 19.36 1.59 -9.38
C LEU A 243 20.07 2.91 -9.68
N TYR A 244 19.42 3.77 -10.46
CA TYR A 244 19.87 5.13 -10.72
C TYR A 244 19.01 6.09 -9.89
N THR A 245 19.62 6.81 -8.94
CA THR A 245 18.91 7.81 -8.11
C THR A 245 19.03 9.23 -8.66
N ASN A 246 19.79 9.43 -9.74
CA ASN A 246 19.99 10.71 -10.40
C ASN A 246 20.50 10.51 -11.83
N ALA A 247 20.39 11.55 -12.64
CA ALA A 247 20.77 11.49 -14.05
C ALA A 247 22.28 11.36 -14.30
N ALA A 248 23.14 11.73 -13.34
CA ALA A 248 24.59 11.54 -13.49
C ALA A 248 24.98 10.06 -13.43
N GLN A 249 24.40 9.30 -12.50
CA GLN A 249 24.51 7.83 -12.46
C GLN A 249 23.93 7.18 -13.71
N LEU A 250 22.70 7.57 -14.11
CA LEU A 250 22.07 7.04 -15.33
C LEU A 250 22.97 7.23 -16.56
N ARG A 251 23.57 8.42 -16.73
CA ARG A 251 24.50 8.72 -17.84
C ARG A 251 25.79 7.90 -17.79
N SER A 252 26.37 7.66 -16.61
CA SER A 252 27.68 7.00 -16.49
C SER A 252 27.61 5.49 -16.46
N GLU A 253 26.50 4.90 -15.99
CA GLU A 253 26.36 3.46 -15.73
C GLU A 253 25.47 2.73 -16.73
N PHE A 254 24.37 3.33 -17.21
CA PHE A 254 23.49 2.68 -18.19
C PHE A 254 24.18 2.27 -19.50
N PRO A 255 25.14 3.03 -20.08
CA PRO A 255 25.89 2.58 -21.25
C PRO A 255 26.60 1.23 -21.04
N ARG A 256 27.14 0.99 -19.83
CA ARG A 256 27.79 -0.28 -19.48
C ARG A 256 26.78 -1.40 -19.30
N SER A 257 25.63 -1.10 -18.71
CA SER A 257 24.56 -2.08 -18.58
C SER A 257 24.01 -2.52 -19.94
N LEU A 258 23.86 -1.59 -20.88
CA LEU A 258 23.37 -1.86 -22.24
C LEU A 258 24.29 -2.79 -23.05
N LEU A 259 25.60 -2.87 -22.74
CA LEU A 259 26.52 -3.85 -23.32
C LEU A 259 26.14 -5.30 -22.99
N THR A 260 25.44 -5.54 -21.87
CA THR A 260 24.99 -6.89 -21.47
C THR A 260 23.83 -7.44 -22.33
N GLY A 261 23.21 -6.59 -23.16
CA GLY A 261 22.10 -6.94 -24.02
C GLY A 261 20.87 -6.07 -23.79
N LYS A 262 19.68 -6.62 -24.05
CA LYS A 262 18.42 -5.87 -23.94
C LYS A 262 18.10 -5.56 -22.47
N ARG A 263 17.82 -4.30 -22.18
CA ARG A 263 17.53 -3.77 -20.84
C ARG A 263 16.07 -3.36 -20.72
N VAL A 264 15.53 -3.45 -19.51
CA VAL A 264 14.19 -2.96 -19.16
C VAL A 264 14.32 -1.90 -18.07
N LEU A 265 14.18 -0.64 -18.47
CA LEU A 265 14.15 0.50 -17.57
C LEU A 265 12.72 0.68 -17.01
N LYS A 266 12.60 0.84 -15.70
CA LYS A 266 11.35 1.06 -14.96
C LYS A 266 11.52 2.30 -14.07
N ARG A 267 10.61 3.27 -14.14
CA ARG A 267 10.62 4.43 -13.24
C ARG A 267 10.15 4.09 -11.80
N SER A 268 10.42 5.00 -10.88
CA SER A 268 10.05 5.00 -9.45
C SER A 268 8.58 4.71 -9.15
N GLY A 269 7.67 5.37 -9.86
CA GLY A 269 6.22 5.24 -9.68
C GLY A 269 5.48 5.25 -11.01
N GLY A 270 4.55 4.31 -11.18
CA GLY A 270 3.72 4.22 -12.38
C GLY A 270 2.94 2.90 -12.45
N ALA A 271 1.71 2.97 -12.94
CA ALA A 271 0.85 1.83 -13.22
C ALA A 271 0.83 1.52 -14.73
N MET A 272 0.24 0.37 -15.10
CA MET A 272 -0.15 0.02 -16.47
C MET A 272 0.96 0.10 -17.54
N GLY A 273 2.24 0.01 -17.15
CA GLY A 273 3.39 0.02 -18.05
C GLY A 273 3.86 1.42 -18.51
N HIS A 274 3.34 2.50 -17.92
CA HIS A 274 3.85 3.85 -18.19
C HIS A 274 5.26 4.04 -17.64
N GLY A 275 6.18 4.56 -18.45
CA GLY A 275 7.58 4.70 -18.05
C GLY A 275 8.32 3.37 -17.84
N ILE A 276 7.83 2.28 -18.46
CA ILE A 276 8.58 1.03 -18.62
C ILE A 276 9.07 0.95 -20.07
N TRP A 277 10.39 0.84 -20.25
CA TRP A 277 11.07 0.90 -21.54
C TRP A 277 11.91 -0.35 -21.78
N LEU A 278 11.63 -1.09 -22.85
CA LEU A 278 12.57 -2.06 -23.42
C LEU A 278 13.58 -1.30 -24.28
N VAL A 279 14.87 -1.41 -23.96
CA VAL A 279 15.95 -0.70 -24.65
C VAL A 279 16.99 -1.70 -25.13
N GLU A 280 17.41 -1.55 -26.38
CA GLU A 280 18.51 -2.29 -26.98
C GLU A 280 19.30 -1.38 -27.92
N LEU A 281 20.56 -1.71 -28.19
CA LEU A 281 21.31 -1.10 -29.29
C LEU A 281 20.60 -1.42 -30.62
N ALA A 282 20.38 -0.41 -31.47
CA ALA A 282 19.86 -0.60 -32.82
C ALA A 282 20.94 -1.17 -33.75
N GLU A 283 22.19 -0.71 -33.55
CA GLU A 283 23.41 -1.11 -34.23
C GLU A 283 24.54 -1.25 -33.19
N GLN A 284 25.50 -2.14 -33.43
CA GLN A 284 26.72 -2.24 -32.63
C GLN A 284 27.82 -1.39 -33.27
N CYS A 285 28.33 -0.42 -32.52
CA CYS A 285 29.53 0.34 -32.89
C CYS A 285 30.74 -0.33 -32.21
N PHE A 286 31.89 -0.37 -32.88
CA PHE A 286 33.10 -1.00 -32.37
C PHE A 286 34.24 0.02 -32.22
N ASN A 287 35.17 -0.25 -31.32
CA ASN A 287 36.43 0.48 -31.24
C ASN A 287 37.38 -0.05 -32.32
N ASP A 288 37.87 0.82 -33.21
CA ASP A 288 38.74 0.42 -34.34
C ASP A 288 40.05 -0.26 -33.90
N THR A 289 40.51 -0.03 -32.66
CA THR A 289 41.73 -0.62 -32.11
C THR A 289 41.43 -1.89 -31.33
N THR A 290 40.58 -1.82 -30.30
CA THR A 290 40.34 -2.96 -29.39
C THR A 290 39.29 -3.95 -29.89
N HIS A 291 38.50 -3.57 -30.90
CA HIS A 291 37.37 -4.33 -31.43
C HIS A 291 36.24 -4.58 -30.39
N ASP A 292 36.27 -3.89 -29.24
CA ASP A 292 35.20 -3.90 -28.26
C ASP A 292 33.99 -3.10 -28.74
N VAL A 293 32.78 -3.46 -28.30
CA VAL A 293 31.58 -2.65 -28.54
C VAL A 293 31.68 -1.34 -27.74
N VAL A 294 31.55 -0.21 -28.43
CA VAL A 294 31.52 1.13 -27.83
C VAL A 294 30.08 1.61 -27.74
N VAL A 295 29.70 2.10 -26.55
CA VAL A 295 28.39 2.71 -26.31
C VAL A 295 28.61 4.13 -25.78
N ASP A 296 28.22 5.10 -26.58
CA ASP A 296 28.40 6.54 -26.35
C ASP A 296 27.08 7.31 -26.57
N GLY A 297 27.11 8.64 -26.40
CA GLY A 297 25.92 9.48 -26.61
C GLY A 297 25.37 9.50 -28.05
N SER A 298 26.15 9.09 -29.04
CA SER A 298 25.75 9.03 -30.47
C SER A 298 25.13 7.69 -30.86
N SER A 299 25.44 6.64 -30.10
CA SER A 299 25.00 5.26 -30.32
C SER A 299 23.48 5.17 -30.44
N MET A 300 23.02 4.55 -31.53
CA MET A 300 21.59 4.47 -31.84
C MET A 300 20.91 3.36 -31.05
N LEU A 301 19.82 3.71 -30.37
CA LEU A 301 18.97 2.80 -29.60
C LEU A 301 17.70 2.43 -30.38
N ARG A 302 17.18 1.23 -30.10
CA ARG A 302 15.77 0.87 -30.29
C ARG A 302 15.11 0.81 -28.91
N ALA A 303 14.27 1.79 -28.60
CA ALA A 303 13.58 1.94 -27.32
C ALA A 303 12.06 1.80 -27.49
N ARG A 304 11.41 0.93 -26.72
CA ARG A 304 9.96 0.67 -26.80
C ARG A 304 9.28 0.89 -25.45
N GLU A 305 8.30 1.79 -25.39
CA GLU A 305 7.47 1.98 -24.19
C GLU A 305 6.39 0.89 -24.09
N ALA A 306 6.22 0.29 -22.91
CA ALA A 306 5.27 -0.79 -22.68
C ALA A 306 3.81 -0.35 -22.84
N SER A 307 3.43 0.79 -22.27
CA SER A 307 2.05 1.33 -22.27
C SER A 307 1.47 1.55 -23.67
N ARG A 308 2.31 1.96 -24.63
CA ARG A 308 1.90 2.34 -26.00
C ARG A 308 2.36 1.36 -27.08
N ASN A 309 3.15 0.34 -26.70
CA ASN A 309 3.85 -0.60 -27.59
C ASN A 309 4.65 0.09 -28.74
N ARG A 310 4.94 1.40 -28.62
CA ARG A 310 5.57 2.21 -29.66
C ARG A 310 7.08 2.10 -29.54
N SER A 311 7.73 1.69 -30.62
CA SER A 311 9.19 1.68 -30.74
C SER A 311 9.68 3.01 -31.31
N LEU A 312 10.82 3.49 -30.80
CA LEU A 312 11.55 4.66 -31.24
C LEU A 312 12.97 4.24 -31.62
N ARG A 313 13.54 4.85 -32.68
CA ARG A 313 14.97 4.75 -33.00
C ARG A 313 15.60 6.12 -32.71
N VAL A 314 16.42 6.22 -31.68
CA VAL A 314 16.93 7.49 -31.10
C VAL A 314 18.37 7.36 -30.63
N PRO A 315 19.20 8.42 -30.68
CA PRO A 315 20.51 8.44 -30.03
C PRO A 315 20.41 8.25 -28.52
N LEU A 316 21.41 7.59 -27.93
CA LEU A 316 21.47 7.35 -26.48
C LEU A 316 21.38 8.63 -25.66
N ARG A 317 22.08 9.71 -26.03
CA ARG A 317 22.03 11.00 -25.31
C ARG A 317 20.60 11.56 -25.23
N ASP A 318 19.83 11.44 -26.32
CA ASP A 318 18.49 12.03 -26.45
C ASP A 318 17.48 11.21 -25.61
N PHE A 319 17.67 9.89 -25.54
CA PHE A 319 16.94 9.00 -24.65
C PHE A 319 17.25 9.27 -23.17
N LEU A 320 18.53 9.43 -22.81
CA LEU A 320 18.95 9.74 -21.44
C LEU A 320 18.41 11.10 -20.96
N ALA A 321 18.43 12.14 -21.81
CA ALA A 321 17.83 13.44 -21.50
C ALA A 321 16.30 13.37 -21.32
N MET A 322 15.62 12.50 -22.08
CA MET A 322 14.19 12.21 -21.88
C MET A 322 13.93 11.51 -20.54
N CYS A 323 14.79 10.57 -20.13
CA CYS A 323 14.70 9.92 -18.83
C CYS A 323 14.97 10.90 -17.68
N GLU A 324 15.99 11.74 -17.78
CA GLU A 324 16.31 12.80 -16.82
C GLU A 324 15.12 13.74 -16.60
N SER A 325 14.62 14.35 -17.68
CA SER A 325 13.54 15.34 -17.63
C SER A 325 12.16 14.80 -17.21
N LYS A 326 11.93 13.47 -17.23
CA LYS A 326 10.61 12.88 -16.93
C LYS A 326 10.56 11.92 -15.75
N TYR A 327 11.69 11.31 -15.40
CA TYR A 327 11.73 10.18 -14.45
C TYR A 327 12.86 10.32 -13.41
N LEU A 328 13.66 11.39 -13.46
CA LEU A 328 14.71 11.74 -12.50
C LEU A 328 14.74 13.27 -12.27
N ALA A 329 13.57 13.90 -12.31
CA ALA A 329 13.43 15.35 -12.18
C ALA A 329 13.38 15.78 -10.71
N GLU A 330 12.73 14.99 -9.86
CA GLU A 330 12.55 15.27 -8.44
C GLU A 330 13.55 14.50 -7.55
N PRO A 331 13.93 15.00 -6.36
CA PRO A 331 14.90 14.33 -5.48
C PRO A 331 14.49 12.93 -4.97
N SER A 332 13.20 12.60 -5.03
CA SER A 332 12.65 11.29 -4.65
C SER A 332 12.54 10.31 -5.84
N ASP A 333 12.74 10.78 -7.07
CA ASP A 333 12.71 9.94 -8.25
C ASP A 333 13.90 8.98 -8.32
N TYR A 334 13.70 7.88 -9.01
CA TYR A 334 14.73 6.91 -9.34
C TYR A 334 14.29 6.10 -10.55
N MET A 335 15.25 5.48 -11.24
CA MET A 335 15.02 4.49 -12.28
C MET A 335 15.71 3.19 -11.92
N ILE A 336 15.08 2.09 -12.27
CA ILE A 336 15.63 0.75 -12.13
C ILE A 336 15.81 0.15 -13.49
N ASP A 337 17.00 -0.38 -13.71
CA ASP A 337 17.38 -1.15 -14.88
C ASP A 337 17.49 -2.64 -14.50
N MET A 338 17.03 -3.51 -15.38
CA MET A 338 17.16 -4.96 -15.27
C MET A 338 17.31 -5.57 -16.66
N ARG A 339 17.94 -6.75 -16.77
CA ARG A 339 17.93 -7.49 -18.04
C ARG A 339 16.51 -7.80 -18.51
N PHE A 340 16.31 -7.81 -19.82
CA PHE A 340 15.09 -8.32 -20.42
C PHE A 340 14.95 -9.84 -20.20
N LEU A 341 13.75 -10.29 -19.82
CA LEU A 341 13.41 -11.71 -19.63
C LEU A 341 12.56 -12.17 -20.82
N PRO A 342 13.13 -12.87 -21.84
CA PRO A 342 12.43 -13.10 -23.12
C PRO A 342 11.15 -13.92 -23.00
N ARG A 343 11.09 -14.82 -22.01
CA ARG A 343 9.93 -15.67 -21.74
C ARG A 343 8.74 -14.92 -21.12
N ILE A 344 8.79 -13.59 -20.98
CA ILE A 344 7.58 -12.77 -20.75
C ILE A 344 6.51 -13.01 -21.83
N ALA A 345 6.92 -13.42 -23.03
CA ALA A 345 6.00 -13.83 -24.10
C ALA A 345 5.14 -15.07 -23.73
N GLU A 346 5.61 -15.92 -22.82
CA GLU A 346 4.85 -17.04 -22.25
C GLU A 346 3.98 -16.62 -21.05
N GLY A 347 4.21 -15.42 -20.52
CA GLY A 347 3.40 -14.80 -19.48
C GLY A 347 4.08 -14.59 -18.14
N GLU A 348 3.39 -13.82 -17.31
CA GLU A 348 3.76 -13.53 -15.92
C GLU A 348 2.96 -14.42 -14.96
N VAL A 349 3.63 -14.93 -13.93
CA VAL A 349 3.07 -15.83 -12.92
C VAL A 349 2.98 -15.08 -11.60
N ARG A 350 1.77 -14.64 -11.26
CA ARG A 350 1.44 -13.96 -10.02
C ARG A 350 1.05 -14.96 -8.94
N ILE A 351 1.87 -15.10 -7.91
CA ILE A 351 1.54 -15.81 -6.68
C ILE A 351 0.84 -14.83 -5.74
N ILE A 352 -0.35 -15.17 -5.25
CA ILE A 352 -1.08 -14.36 -4.27
C ILE A 352 -0.91 -14.96 -2.87
N PHE A 353 -0.62 -14.11 -1.89
CA PHE A 353 -0.43 -14.45 -0.48
C PHE A 353 -1.48 -13.77 0.39
N ILE A 354 -1.94 -14.48 1.42
CA ILE A 354 -2.65 -13.91 2.57
C ILE A 354 -1.72 -14.10 3.77
N GLY A 355 -1.20 -12.99 4.28
CA GLY A 355 -0.11 -13.02 5.26
C GLY A 355 1.11 -13.79 4.76
N SER A 356 1.56 -14.79 5.51
CA SER A 356 2.69 -15.64 5.10
C SER A 356 2.32 -16.78 4.15
N ARG A 357 1.02 -17.03 3.91
CA ARG A 357 0.55 -18.25 3.24
C ARG A 357 0.19 -17.97 1.77
N PRO A 358 0.76 -18.72 0.80
CA PRO A 358 0.32 -18.66 -0.59
C PRO A 358 -1.10 -19.24 -0.71
N VAL A 359 -1.96 -18.59 -1.50
CA VAL A 359 -3.39 -18.95 -1.61
C VAL A 359 -3.84 -19.26 -3.04
N ARG A 360 -3.14 -18.75 -4.06
CA ARG A 360 -3.53 -18.88 -5.47
C ARG A 360 -2.37 -18.49 -6.39
N VAL A 361 -2.37 -19.04 -7.60
CA VAL A 361 -1.50 -18.57 -8.69
C VAL A 361 -2.36 -18.12 -9.87
N ILE A 362 -2.03 -16.97 -10.45
CA ILE A 362 -2.58 -16.49 -11.73
C ILE A 362 -1.44 -16.44 -12.75
N HIS A 363 -1.58 -17.17 -13.85
CA HIS A 363 -0.69 -17.08 -15.00
C HIS A 363 -1.33 -16.18 -16.07
N ARG A 364 -0.71 -15.04 -16.32
CA ARG A 364 -1.14 -13.98 -17.24
C ARG A 364 -0.37 -14.08 -18.54
N ILE A 365 -1.00 -14.63 -19.57
CA ILE A 365 -0.38 -14.82 -20.88
C ILE A 365 -0.71 -13.58 -21.72
N PRO A 366 0.26 -12.75 -22.15
CA PRO A 366 0.01 -11.54 -22.92
C PRO A 366 -0.61 -11.85 -24.28
N CYS A 367 -1.23 -10.85 -24.90
CA CYS A 367 -1.59 -10.93 -26.31
C CYS A 367 -0.36 -11.14 -27.20
N ARG A 368 -0.57 -11.79 -28.36
CA ARG A 368 0.52 -12.05 -29.32
C ARG A 368 1.16 -10.73 -29.76
N ASN A 369 2.49 -10.66 -29.70
CA ASN A 369 3.33 -9.49 -30.00
C ASN A 369 3.20 -8.30 -29.00
N CYS A 370 2.61 -8.52 -27.82
CA CYS A 370 2.49 -7.52 -26.77
C CYS A 370 3.63 -7.64 -25.75
N PHE A 371 4.19 -6.50 -25.33
CA PHE A 371 5.26 -6.45 -24.32
C PHE A 371 4.73 -6.43 -22.88
N SER A 372 3.44 -6.14 -22.67
CA SER A 372 2.78 -6.12 -21.36
C SER A 372 1.77 -7.26 -21.23
N ALA A 373 1.69 -7.86 -20.03
CA ALA A 373 0.75 -8.92 -19.67
C ALA A 373 -0.41 -8.42 -18.79
N GLY A 374 -0.66 -7.11 -18.74
CA GLY A 374 -1.82 -6.52 -18.05
C GLY A 374 -3.15 -6.89 -18.72
N LEU A 375 -4.24 -6.89 -17.95
CA LEU A 375 -5.60 -7.19 -18.43
C LEU A 375 -6.00 -6.31 -19.62
N ASP A 376 -5.63 -5.03 -19.57
CA ASP A 376 -5.98 -4.02 -20.58
C ASP A 376 -5.27 -4.22 -21.92
N SER A 377 -4.30 -5.14 -21.99
CA SER A 377 -3.71 -5.61 -23.25
C SER A 377 -4.54 -6.71 -23.93
N GLY A 378 -5.51 -7.33 -23.25
CA GLY A 378 -6.19 -8.53 -23.73
C GLY A 378 -5.45 -9.83 -23.37
N ALA A 379 -4.74 -9.83 -22.24
CA ALA A 379 -4.06 -11.01 -21.71
C ALA A 379 -5.06 -12.12 -21.29
N THR A 380 -4.71 -13.38 -21.56
CA THR A 380 -5.48 -14.55 -21.09
C THR A 380 -5.00 -14.98 -19.71
N HIS A 381 -5.93 -15.16 -18.76
CA HIS A 381 -5.60 -15.55 -17.39
C HIS A 381 -5.95 -17.02 -17.13
N LYS A 382 -4.97 -17.80 -16.65
CA LYS A 382 -5.18 -19.14 -16.07
C LYS A 382 -5.03 -19.06 -14.56
N VAL A 383 -5.88 -19.76 -13.81
CA VAL A 383 -5.90 -19.73 -12.34
C VAL A 383 -5.65 -21.15 -11.80
N TYR A 384 -4.74 -21.26 -10.84
CA TYR A 384 -4.38 -22.51 -10.18
C TYR A 384 -4.48 -22.39 -8.66
N GLY A 385 -4.69 -23.52 -7.97
CA GLY A 385 -4.42 -23.61 -6.54
C GLY A 385 -2.93 -23.35 -6.25
N ALA A 386 -2.61 -22.90 -5.03
CA ALA A 386 -1.23 -22.56 -4.66
C ALA A 386 -0.23 -23.72 -4.88
N PHE A 387 -0.69 -24.96 -4.69
CA PHE A 387 0.16 -26.16 -4.81
C PHE A 387 -0.36 -27.17 -5.83
N ASP A 388 -1.38 -26.80 -6.62
CA ASP A 388 -2.16 -27.72 -7.45
C ASP A 388 -1.96 -27.42 -8.95
N GLY A 389 -0.75 -27.03 -9.34
CA GLY A 389 -0.45 -26.56 -10.69
C GLY A 389 1.03 -26.56 -11.04
N PRO A 390 1.40 -26.18 -12.28
CA PRO A 390 2.77 -26.30 -12.79
C PRO A 390 3.79 -25.44 -12.04
N PHE A 391 3.33 -24.45 -11.27
CA PHE A 391 4.16 -23.50 -10.51
C PHE A 391 4.36 -23.90 -9.03
N GLN A 392 3.94 -25.10 -8.60
CA GLN A 392 4.05 -25.52 -7.19
C GLN A 392 5.48 -25.45 -6.63
N SER A 393 6.51 -25.64 -7.45
CA SER A 393 7.92 -25.58 -7.06
C SER A 393 8.34 -24.17 -6.68
N VAL A 394 8.04 -23.17 -7.50
CA VAL A 394 8.33 -21.76 -7.18
C VAL A 394 7.48 -21.29 -6.00
N VAL A 395 6.22 -21.75 -5.86
CA VAL A 395 5.39 -21.40 -4.70
C VAL A 395 6.01 -21.90 -3.40
N ARG A 396 6.45 -23.16 -3.33
CA ARG A 396 7.16 -23.71 -2.16
C ARG A 396 8.49 -23.01 -1.88
N LEU A 397 9.22 -22.61 -2.93
CA LEU A 397 10.47 -21.86 -2.79
C LEU A 397 10.22 -20.46 -2.21
N VAL A 398 9.23 -19.73 -2.70
CA VAL A 398 8.91 -18.40 -2.18
C VAL A 398 8.41 -18.52 -0.76
N GLU A 399 7.49 -19.45 -0.48
CA GLU A 399 6.96 -19.75 0.86
C GLU A 399 8.07 -20.00 1.90
N SER A 400 9.10 -20.79 1.57
CA SER A 400 10.22 -21.04 2.48
C SER A 400 11.09 -19.79 2.76
N HIS A 401 11.09 -18.81 1.87
CA HIS A 401 11.81 -17.54 2.00
C HIS A 401 10.93 -16.37 2.48
N VAL A 402 9.63 -16.56 2.71
CA VAL A 402 8.70 -15.48 3.14
C VAL A 402 9.18 -14.75 4.40
N ARG A 403 9.76 -15.46 5.38
CA ARG A 403 10.35 -14.85 6.59
C ARG A 403 11.62 -14.06 6.31
N GLU A 404 12.35 -14.40 5.25
CA GLU A 404 13.53 -13.66 4.82
C GLU A 404 13.15 -12.40 4.05
N ILE A 405 12.15 -12.47 3.15
CA ILE A 405 11.54 -11.29 2.51
C ILE A 405 11.15 -10.27 3.60
N GLN A 406 10.39 -10.70 4.61
CA GLN A 406 10.00 -9.85 5.74
C GLN A 406 11.21 -9.21 6.45
N ARG A 407 12.27 -9.99 6.71
CA ARG A 407 13.48 -9.52 7.40
C ARG A 407 14.30 -8.53 6.57
N VAL A 408 14.46 -8.79 5.28
CA VAL A 408 15.22 -7.96 4.33
C VAL A 408 14.56 -6.60 4.14
N LEU A 409 13.23 -6.58 4.04
CA LEU A 409 12.41 -5.34 4.01
C LEU A 409 12.24 -4.71 5.42
N LYS A 410 12.78 -5.37 6.45
CA LYS A 410 12.81 -4.96 7.86
C LYS A 410 11.41 -4.70 8.44
N MET A 411 10.43 -5.52 8.07
CA MET A 411 9.00 -5.31 8.36
C MET A 411 8.53 -6.11 9.58
N ASP A 412 7.69 -5.50 10.41
CA ASP A 412 7.17 -6.11 11.64
C ASP A 412 6.17 -7.25 11.33
N ALA A 413 5.43 -7.12 10.23
CA ALA A 413 4.56 -8.13 9.65
C ALA A 413 4.62 -8.07 8.12
N LEU A 414 4.12 -9.13 7.46
CA LEU A 414 3.83 -9.12 6.02
C LEU A 414 2.44 -8.52 5.78
N PRO A 415 2.18 -7.89 4.61
CA PRO A 415 0.86 -7.35 4.31
C PRO A 415 -0.26 -8.38 4.43
N LEU A 416 -1.47 -7.92 4.74
CA LEU A 416 -2.66 -8.78 4.83
C LEU A 416 -2.93 -9.54 3.51
N LEU A 417 -2.75 -8.84 2.38
CA LEU A 417 -2.85 -9.35 1.02
C LEU A 417 -1.67 -8.80 0.23
N TRP A 418 -0.90 -9.67 -0.43
CA TRP A 418 0.18 -9.27 -1.33
C TRP A 418 0.38 -10.26 -2.46
N THR A 419 1.14 -9.84 -3.47
CA THR A 419 1.49 -10.62 -4.64
C THR A 419 2.98 -10.60 -4.88
N ALA A 420 3.52 -11.71 -5.36
CA ALA A 420 4.84 -11.77 -5.98
C ALA A 420 4.70 -12.30 -7.40
N ASP A 421 5.23 -11.54 -8.35
CA ASP A 421 5.10 -11.80 -9.78
C ASP A 421 6.44 -12.29 -10.32
N PHE A 422 6.37 -13.32 -11.16
CA PHE A 422 7.52 -14.00 -11.71
C PHE A 422 7.41 -14.11 -13.22
N ILE A 423 8.55 -14.01 -13.90
CA ILE A 423 8.67 -14.31 -15.32
C ILE A 423 9.55 -15.56 -15.44
N LEU A 424 9.23 -16.44 -16.39
CA LEU A 424 10.06 -17.62 -16.65
C LEU A 424 11.45 -17.18 -17.14
N ASP A 425 12.49 -17.88 -16.71
CA ASP A 425 13.87 -17.48 -16.98
C ASP A 425 14.82 -18.68 -16.93
N ASP A 426 15.41 -19.01 -18.08
CA ASP A 426 16.31 -20.16 -18.22
C ASP A 426 17.70 -19.88 -17.62
N ALA A 427 18.05 -18.60 -17.40
CA ALA A 427 19.27 -18.21 -16.69
C ALA A 427 19.12 -18.32 -15.15
N SER A 428 17.89 -18.42 -14.64
CA SER A 428 17.60 -18.55 -13.22
C SER A 428 17.82 -19.99 -12.78
N ARG A 429 18.52 -20.17 -11.64
CA ARG A 429 18.71 -21.49 -10.99
C ARG A 429 17.41 -22.17 -10.60
N VAL A 430 16.30 -21.42 -10.56
CA VAL A 430 14.96 -21.91 -10.18
C VAL A 430 13.96 -21.80 -11.35
N GLY A 431 14.45 -21.52 -12.57
CA GLY A 431 13.67 -21.43 -13.81
C GLY A 431 12.76 -20.20 -13.93
N MET A 432 12.80 -19.30 -12.93
CA MET A 432 11.95 -18.11 -12.85
C MET A 432 12.65 -16.98 -12.10
N THR A 433 12.29 -15.73 -12.41
CA THR A 433 12.82 -14.51 -11.79
C THR A 433 11.68 -13.60 -11.33
N LEU A 434 11.81 -13.06 -10.12
CA LEU A 434 10.90 -12.07 -9.53
C LEU A 434 10.91 -10.77 -10.36
N SER A 435 9.77 -10.41 -10.96
CA SER A 435 9.57 -9.19 -11.76
C SER A 435 9.04 -8.01 -10.94
N GLU A 436 8.27 -8.31 -9.88
CA GLU A 436 7.53 -7.36 -9.04
C GLU A 436 7.04 -8.03 -7.75
N ILE A 437 6.89 -7.24 -6.68
CA ILE A 437 5.93 -7.54 -5.60
C ILE A 437 4.93 -6.39 -5.51
N ASN A 438 3.76 -6.62 -4.93
CA ASN A 438 2.78 -5.57 -4.64
C ASN A 438 1.93 -5.92 -3.41
N SER A 439 1.45 -4.91 -2.67
CA SER A 439 0.43 -5.03 -1.60
C SER A 439 -0.75 -4.07 -1.81
N ASN A 440 -0.62 -3.11 -2.72
CA ASN A 440 -1.56 -2.02 -2.93
C ASN A 440 -2.77 -2.50 -3.75
N CYS A 441 -3.95 -2.30 -3.19
CA CYS A 441 -5.27 -2.45 -3.81
C CYS A 441 -5.54 -3.73 -4.64
N ILE A 442 -4.90 -4.85 -4.29
CA ILE A 442 -5.03 -6.11 -5.05
C ILE A 442 -6.50 -6.56 -5.13
N GLY A 443 -6.99 -6.76 -6.35
CA GLY A 443 -8.33 -7.26 -6.63
C GLY A 443 -8.47 -8.75 -6.39
N PHE A 444 -9.58 -9.14 -5.77
CA PHE A 444 -9.93 -10.53 -5.46
C PHE A 444 -11.39 -10.90 -5.74
N ALA A 445 -12.16 -10.03 -6.40
CA ALA A 445 -13.56 -10.29 -6.76
C ALA A 445 -13.78 -11.60 -7.55
N ALA A 446 -12.80 -12.03 -8.35
CA ALA A 446 -12.83 -13.29 -9.09
C ALA A 446 -12.52 -14.53 -8.22
N HIS A 447 -12.37 -14.37 -6.90
CA HIS A 447 -11.87 -15.40 -5.98
C HIS A 447 -12.78 -15.51 -4.74
N PRO A 448 -13.90 -16.27 -4.80
CA PRO A 448 -14.95 -16.27 -3.77
C PRO A 448 -14.47 -16.47 -2.33
N ASP A 449 -13.50 -17.36 -2.10
CA ASP A 449 -12.95 -17.63 -0.76
C ASP A 449 -12.12 -16.49 -0.15
N PHE A 450 -11.64 -15.53 -0.96
CA PHE A 450 -10.66 -14.56 -0.48
C PHE A 450 -11.23 -13.61 0.56
N ALA A 451 -12.46 -13.15 0.39
CA ALA A 451 -13.14 -12.30 1.39
C ALA A 451 -13.15 -12.97 2.78
N ARG A 452 -13.47 -14.27 2.82
CA ARG A 452 -13.52 -15.10 4.03
C ARG A 452 -12.14 -15.28 4.66
N LEU A 453 -11.12 -15.54 3.85
CA LEU A 453 -9.75 -15.73 4.32
C LEU A 453 -9.13 -14.42 4.82
N LEU A 454 -9.37 -13.31 4.13
CA LEU A 454 -8.88 -11.97 4.50
C LEU A 454 -9.57 -11.45 5.77
N ALA A 455 -10.89 -11.60 5.89
CA ALA A 455 -11.62 -11.23 7.09
C ALA A 455 -11.11 -11.99 8.33
N ARG A 456 -10.86 -13.30 8.17
CA ARG A 456 -10.28 -14.15 9.21
C ARG A 456 -8.89 -13.67 9.64
N GLU A 457 -7.97 -13.58 8.69
CA GLU A 457 -6.57 -13.17 8.94
C GLU A 457 -6.51 -11.77 9.59
N ALA A 458 -7.33 -10.82 9.14
CA ALA A 458 -7.41 -9.49 9.73
C ALA A 458 -7.90 -9.54 11.19
N VAL A 459 -9.00 -10.24 11.47
CA VAL A 459 -9.55 -10.40 12.83
C VAL A 459 -8.56 -11.10 13.76
N GLU A 460 -7.93 -12.19 13.30
CA GLU A 460 -6.95 -12.95 14.09
C GLU A 460 -5.74 -12.07 14.45
N ARG A 461 -5.20 -11.29 13.50
CA ARG A 461 -4.12 -10.33 13.76
C ARG A 461 -4.49 -9.22 14.76
N ILE A 462 -5.69 -8.64 14.66
CA ILE A 462 -6.12 -7.58 15.60
C ILE A 462 -6.23 -8.16 17.01
N VAL A 463 -6.83 -9.35 17.13
CA VAL A 463 -6.99 -10.09 18.39
C VAL A 463 -5.64 -10.43 19.00
N ASP A 464 -4.68 -10.92 18.21
CA ASP A 464 -3.36 -11.31 18.70
C ASP A 464 -2.45 -10.12 19.02
N LYS A 465 -2.52 -9.02 18.25
CA LYS A 465 -1.91 -7.74 18.62
C LYS A 465 -2.42 -7.30 20.00
N ARG A 466 -3.74 -7.33 20.22
CA ARG A 466 -4.33 -6.89 21.49
C ARG A 466 -3.97 -7.81 22.67
N ARG A 467 -3.86 -9.12 22.44
CA ARG A 467 -3.37 -10.09 23.43
C ARG A 467 -1.90 -9.84 23.80
N ALA A 468 -1.06 -9.53 22.82
CA ALA A 468 0.35 -9.20 23.04
C ALA A 468 0.50 -7.92 23.86
N GLU A 469 -0.23 -6.85 23.52
CA GLU A 469 -0.28 -5.60 24.28
C GLU A 469 -0.68 -5.81 25.75
N ALA A 470 -1.78 -6.53 26.00
CA ALA A 470 -2.25 -6.82 27.35
C ALA A 470 -1.22 -7.63 28.17
N SER A 471 -0.55 -8.59 27.51
CA SER A 471 0.51 -9.40 28.12
C SER A 471 1.77 -8.60 28.42
N ALA A 472 2.10 -7.60 27.59
CA ALA A 472 3.25 -6.72 27.79
C ALA A 472 2.99 -5.71 28.93
N GLY A 473 1.80 -5.11 28.99
CA GLY A 473 1.40 -4.17 30.04
C GLY A 473 1.49 -4.79 31.44
N GLY A 474 0.90 -5.98 31.64
CA GLY A 474 0.98 -6.69 32.92
C GLY A 474 2.41 -7.10 33.31
N ARG A 475 3.33 -7.27 32.34
CA ARG A 475 4.73 -7.64 32.59
C ARG A 475 5.61 -6.43 32.94
N ALA A 476 5.22 -5.22 32.51
CA ALA A 476 5.86 -3.98 32.93
C ALA A 476 5.50 -3.64 34.39
N ASP A 477 4.23 -3.78 34.77
CA ASP A 477 3.74 -3.58 36.13
C ASP A 477 4.46 -4.50 37.14
N LEU A 478 4.63 -5.78 36.78
CA LEU A 478 5.37 -6.76 37.59
C LEU A 478 6.87 -6.44 37.75
N ARG A 479 7.51 -5.71 36.82
CA ARG A 479 8.92 -5.31 36.95
C ARG A 479 9.12 -4.14 37.92
N GLY A 480 8.10 -3.29 38.10
CA GLY A 480 8.11 -2.24 39.14
C GLY A 480 8.10 -2.79 40.57
N ILE A 481 7.69 -4.05 40.76
CA ILE A 481 7.52 -4.69 42.08
C ILE A 481 8.83 -5.34 42.60
N VAL A 482 9.80 -5.63 41.73
CA VAL A 482 11.04 -6.36 42.10
C VAL A 482 12.15 -5.43 42.61
N ALA A 483 11.96 -4.11 42.56
CA ALA A 483 12.97 -3.11 42.91
C ALA A 483 12.83 -2.54 44.34
N VAL A 484 12.51 -3.37 45.33
CA VAL A 484 12.62 -3.04 46.76
C VAL A 484 13.33 -4.17 47.50
N ALA A 485 14.66 -4.23 47.36
CA ALA A 485 15.49 -4.99 48.29
C ALA A 485 15.70 -4.16 49.56
N PRO A 486 15.41 -4.67 50.77
CA PRO A 486 15.56 -3.90 52.00
C PRO A 486 17.05 -3.73 52.34
N SER A 487 17.51 -2.49 52.33
CA SER A 487 18.83 -2.12 52.84
C SER A 487 18.78 -1.88 54.35
N GLY A 488 19.41 -2.77 55.13
CA GLY A 488 19.95 -2.45 56.46
C GLY A 488 19.42 -3.24 57.65
N MET A 489 20.39 -3.82 58.40
CA MET A 489 20.39 -4.12 59.84
C MET A 489 19.43 -5.22 60.38
N SER A 490 19.77 -5.96 61.43
CA SER A 490 21.07 -6.33 62.04
C SER A 490 20.85 -7.54 62.99
N ASP A 491 21.95 -8.17 63.42
CA ASP A 491 22.08 -9.01 64.63
C ASP A 491 21.14 -10.22 64.84
N LEU A 492 21.60 -11.41 64.40
CA LEU A 492 21.91 -12.57 65.27
C LEU A 492 22.56 -13.73 64.49
#